data_AF-A0A3C0VY47-F1
#
_entry.id   AF-A0A3C0VY47-F1
#
_cell.length_a   1.000
_cell.length_b   1.000
_cell.length_c   1.000
_cell.angle_alpha   90.00
_cell.angle_beta   90.00
_cell.angle_gamma   90.00
#
_symmetry.space_group_name_H-M   'P 1'
#
loop_
_entity.id
_entity.type
_entity.pdbx_description
1 polymer ?
#
loop_
_entity_poly.entity_id
_entity_poly.type
_entity_poly.pdbx_seq_one_letter_code
_entity_poly.pdbx_strand_id
1 'polypeptide(L)'
;MEIPYTVKPRPDTGLYNAKLGIWLFLASEVMLFGALFSSYVLLRVGAADGTWSMGLMDVIVGAGNTMVLIASSMFVVLAWAQLKQGDLAGYKKWKWATVGCAVLFLMVKWSYEWPSKFKHYDV
;
A
#
# COMPACT_ATOMS: atom_id res chain seq x y z
N MET A 1 -27.91 -5.48 -22.32
CA MET A 1 -26.84 -4.80 -23.07
C MET A 1 -25.52 -5.31 -22.52
N GLU A 2 -24.83 -6.18 -23.25
CA GLU A 2 -23.48 -6.63 -22.85
C GLU A 2 -22.48 -5.52 -23.19
N ILE A 3 -21.68 -5.10 -22.21
CA ILE A 3 -20.64 -4.08 -22.43
C ILE A 3 -19.46 -4.77 -23.12
N PRO A 4 -19.08 -4.36 -24.35
CA PRO A 4 -18.00 -4.99 -25.09
C PRO A 4 -16.64 -4.78 -24.39
N TYR A 5 -15.71 -5.73 -24.58
CA TYR A 5 -14.32 -5.70 -24.06
C TYR A 5 -14.17 -5.73 -22.52
N THR A 6 -15.12 -6.33 -21.83
CA THR A 6 -15.04 -6.60 -20.37
C THR A 6 -14.04 -7.71 -20.04
N VAL A 7 -14.05 -8.80 -20.83
CA VAL A 7 -13.19 -9.99 -20.64
C VAL A 7 -12.21 -10.22 -21.80
N LYS A 8 -12.59 -9.83 -23.02
CA LYS A 8 -11.73 -9.98 -24.20
C LYS A 8 -10.89 -8.72 -24.41
N PRO A 9 -9.58 -8.86 -24.69
CA PRO A 9 -8.73 -7.71 -25.00
C PRO A 9 -9.18 -7.05 -26.31
N ARG A 10 -9.03 -5.72 -26.40
CA ARG A 10 -9.25 -4.98 -27.64
C ARG A 10 -8.18 -5.33 -28.67
N PRO A 11 -8.51 -5.43 -29.97
CA PRO A 11 -7.55 -5.72 -31.03
C PRO A 11 -6.41 -4.69 -31.11
N ASP A 12 -6.74 -3.41 -30.91
CA ASP A 12 -5.79 -2.31 -31.17
C ASP A 12 -4.79 -2.10 -30.02
N THR A 13 -5.22 -2.37 -28.78
CA THR A 13 -4.44 -2.07 -27.56
C THR A 13 -4.03 -3.32 -26.77
N GLY A 14 -4.61 -4.48 -27.05
CA GLY A 14 -4.38 -5.72 -26.28
C GLY A 14 -4.88 -5.67 -24.83
N LEU A 15 -5.62 -4.62 -24.43
CA LEU A 15 -6.12 -4.41 -23.07
C LEU A 15 -7.64 -4.55 -23.04
N TYR A 16 -8.16 -5.11 -21.94
CA TYR A 16 -9.59 -5.13 -21.63
C TYR A 16 -9.94 -3.96 -20.70
N ASN A 17 -11.21 -3.55 -20.68
CA ASN A 17 -11.64 -2.31 -20.02
C ASN A 17 -11.29 -2.25 -18.54
N ALA A 18 -11.41 -3.36 -17.80
CA ALA A 18 -11.09 -3.38 -16.37
C ALA A 18 -9.59 -3.21 -16.09
N LYS A 19 -8.69 -3.69 -16.94
CA LYS A 19 -7.24 -3.45 -16.80
C LYS A 19 -6.92 -1.96 -16.98
N LEU A 20 -7.54 -1.30 -17.96
CA LEU A 20 -7.42 0.15 -18.13
C LEU A 20 -8.02 0.91 -16.94
N GLY A 21 -9.14 0.46 -16.39
CA GLY A 21 -9.75 1.03 -15.19
C GLY A 21 -8.81 0.99 -13.99
N ILE A 22 -8.11 -0.12 -13.76
CA ILE A 22 -7.10 -0.23 -12.69
C ILE A 22 -5.93 0.74 -12.91
N TRP A 23 -5.46 0.92 -14.15
CA TRP A 23 -4.40 1.90 -14.46
C TRP A 23 -4.83 3.33 -14.15
N LEU A 24 -6.05 3.72 -14.55
CA LEU A 24 -6.59 5.05 -14.26
C LEU A 24 -6.79 5.26 -12.75
N PHE A 25 -7.30 4.25 -12.05
CA PHE A 25 -7.43 4.27 -10.60
C PHE A 25 -6.07 4.47 -9.91
N LEU A 26 -5.04 3.69 -10.30
CA LEU A 26 -3.69 3.85 -9.76
C LEU A 26 -3.11 5.24 -10.05
N ALA A 27 -3.34 5.79 -11.25
CA ALA A 27 -2.91 7.16 -11.57
C ALA A 27 -3.59 8.20 -10.65
N SER A 28 -4.89 8.01 -10.35
CA SER A 28 -5.61 8.90 -9.43
C SER A 28 -5.07 8.83 -7.99
N GLU A 29 -4.70 7.64 -7.51
CA GLU A 29 -4.06 7.44 -6.20
C GLU A 29 -2.70 8.14 -6.14
N VAL A 30 -1.90 8.06 -7.21
CA VAL A 30 -0.61 8.78 -7.29
C VAL A 30 -0.82 10.30 -7.16
N MET A 31 -1.86 10.86 -7.79
CA MET A 31 -2.19 12.27 -7.63
C MET A 31 -2.65 12.62 -6.22
N LEU A 32 -3.48 11.77 -5.59
CA LEU A 32 -3.92 11.93 -4.21
C LEU A 32 -2.73 11.97 -3.24
N PHE A 33 -1.82 10.99 -3.32
CA PHE A 33 -0.61 10.98 -2.50
C PHE A 33 0.34 12.13 -2.84
N GLY A 34 0.40 12.54 -4.11
CA GLY A 34 1.13 13.72 -4.55
C GLY A 34 0.69 14.99 -3.78
N ALA A 35 -0.62 15.22 -3.67
CA ALA A 35 -1.16 16.35 -2.91
C ALA A 35 -0.80 16.27 -1.41
N LEU A 36 -0.86 15.07 -0.82
CA LEU A 36 -0.47 14.85 0.58
C LEU A 36 1.03 15.13 0.82
N PHE A 37 1.91 14.65 -0.07
CA PHE A 37 3.34 14.93 0.01
C PHE A 37 3.65 16.43 -0.18
N SER A 38 3.04 17.08 -1.17
CA SER A 38 3.20 18.52 -1.38
C SER A 38 2.76 19.32 -0.15
N SER A 39 1.63 18.95 0.46
CA SER A 39 1.16 19.58 1.70
C SER A 39 2.17 19.44 2.84
N TYR A 40 2.72 18.24 3.04
CA TYR A 40 3.77 18.01 4.03
C TYR A 40 5.02 18.86 3.79
N VAL A 41 5.50 18.94 2.53
CA VAL A 41 6.68 19.72 2.18
C VAL A 41 6.46 21.22 2.42
N LEU A 42 5.30 21.75 2.00
CA LEU A 42 4.98 23.16 2.20
C LEU A 42 4.87 23.53 3.69
N LEU A 43 4.22 22.68 4.49
CA LEU A 43 4.16 22.87 5.95
C LEU A 43 5.55 22.81 6.60
N ARG A 44 6.41 21.90 6.13
CA ARG A 44 7.77 21.74 6.66
C ARG A 44 8.66 22.94 6.35
N VAL A 45 8.60 23.45 5.12
CA VAL A 45 9.42 24.61 4.69
C VAL A 45 8.87 25.92 5.27
N GLY A 46 7.56 26.00 5.50
CA GLY A 46 6.92 27.18 6.10
C GLY A 46 7.00 27.27 7.63
N ALA A 47 7.48 26.23 8.32
CA ALA A 47 7.63 26.24 9.77
C ALA A 47 8.82 27.10 10.20
N ALA A 48 8.67 27.85 11.29
CA ALA A 48 9.76 28.61 11.87
C ALA A 48 10.89 27.68 12.35
N ASP A 49 12.13 28.15 12.27
CA ASP A 49 13.30 27.36 12.65
C ASP A 49 13.14 26.80 14.08
N GLY A 50 13.36 25.48 14.22
CA GLY A 50 13.27 24.78 15.50
C GLY A 50 11.85 24.43 15.98
N THR A 51 10.79 24.89 15.31
CA THR A 51 9.39 24.58 15.69
C THR A 51 8.87 23.27 15.11
N TRP A 52 9.57 22.70 14.12
CA TRP A 52 9.16 21.45 13.49
C TRP A 52 9.43 20.25 14.40
N SER A 53 8.41 19.42 14.59
CA SER A 53 8.51 18.23 15.44
C SER A 53 9.50 17.22 14.85
N MET A 54 10.67 17.06 15.49
CA MET A 54 11.70 16.10 15.09
C MET A 54 11.77 14.95 16.11
N GLY A 55 12.05 13.73 15.63
CA GLY A 55 12.34 12.59 16.50
C GLY A 55 11.14 11.86 17.12
N LEU A 56 9.90 12.18 16.73
CA LEU A 56 8.75 11.46 17.29
C LEU A 56 8.70 9.98 16.88
N MET A 57 9.37 9.58 15.79
CA MET A 57 9.23 8.26 15.19
C MET A 57 10.35 7.30 15.60
N ASP A 58 9.97 6.10 16.04
CA ASP A 58 10.89 4.98 16.22
C ASP A 58 11.26 4.39 14.86
N VAL A 59 12.52 4.59 14.47
CA VAL A 59 13.05 4.19 13.17
C VAL A 59 13.10 2.67 13.03
N ILE A 60 13.36 1.93 14.11
CA ILE A 60 13.51 0.47 14.08
C ILE A 60 12.15 -0.18 13.83
N VAL A 61 11.11 0.28 14.53
CA VAL A 61 9.75 -0.20 14.36
C VAL A 61 9.21 0.16 12.98
N GLY A 62 9.45 1.39 12.52
CA GLY A 62 9.08 1.83 11.17
C GLY A 62 9.75 1.02 10.06
N ALA A 63 11.06 0.76 10.18
CA ALA A 63 11.82 -0.04 9.22
C ALA A 63 11.37 -1.50 9.20
N GLY A 64 11.17 -2.11 10.38
CA GLY A 64 10.66 -3.48 10.49
C GLY A 64 9.29 -3.64 9.84
N ASN A 65 8.38 -2.70 10.09
CA ASN A 65 7.04 -2.74 9.49
C ASN A 65 7.08 -2.52 7.95
N THR A 66 8.03 -1.74 7.46
CA THR A 66 8.26 -1.57 6.01
C THR A 66 8.75 -2.87 5.37
N MET A 67 9.66 -3.60 6.03
CA MET A 67 10.12 -4.91 5.52
C MET A 67 8.97 -5.91 5.41
N VAL A 68 8.02 -5.89 6.35
CA VAL A 68 6.81 -6.73 6.28
C VAL A 68 5.99 -6.42 5.01
N LEU A 69 5.81 -5.15 4.66
CA LEU A 69 5.09 -4.77 3.44
C LEU A 69 5.83 -5.18 2.17
N ILE A 70 7.15 -5.05 2.14
CA ILE A 70 7.98 -5.50 1.01
C ILE A 70 7.86 -7.01 0.85
N ALA A 71 7.98 -7.78 1.93
CA ALA A 71 7.78 -9.23 1.92
C ALA A 71 6.37 -9.61 1.45
N SER A 72 5.35 -8.87 1.90
CA SER A 72 3.95 -9.05 1.47
C SER A 72 3.80 -8.91 -0.05
N SER A 73 4.49 -7.94 -0.67
CA SER A 73 4.49 -7.75 -2.12
C SER A 73 5.06 -8.97 -2.87
N MET A 74 6.12 -9.58 -2.32
CA MET A 74 6.70 -10.81 -2.88
C MET A 74 5.71 -11.97 -2.79
N PHE A 75 4.97 -12.11 -1.69
CA PHE A 75 3.96 -13.17 -1.54
C PHE A 75 2.84 -13.06 -2.57
N VAL A 76 2.46 -11.84 -2.99
CA VAL A 76 1.48 -11.64 -4.08
C VAL A 76 2.00 -12.17 -5.41
N VAL A 77 3.28 -11.91 -5.73
CA VAL A 77 3.91 -12.42 -6.96
C VAL A 77 4.01 -13.95 -6.94
N LEU A 78 4.37 -14.54 -5.79
CA LEU A 78 4.43 -16.00 -5.62
C LEU A 78 3.04 -16.64 -5.75
N ALA A 79 2.00 -16.02 -5.17
CA ALA A 79 0.62 -16.46 -5.33
C ALA A 79 0.21 -16.49 -6.81
N TRP A 80 0.54 -15.42 -7.55
CA TRP A 80 0.26 -15.34 -8.98
C TRP A 80 1.03 -16.39 -9.78
N ALA A 81 2.31 -16.62 -9.47
CA ALA A 81 3.14 -17.61 -10.15
C ALA A 81 2.59 -19.04 -9.98
N GLN A 82 2.13 -19.40 -8.77
CA GLN A 82 1.52 -20.72 -8.52
C GLN A 82 0.16 -20.88 -9.19
N LEU A 83 -0.65 -19.81 -9.23
CA LEU A 83 -1.90 -19.83 -9.98
C LEU A 83 -1.65 -20.07 -11.48
N LYS A 84 -0.58 -19.50 -12.04
CA LYS A 84 -0.17 -19.73 -13.44
C LYS A 84 0.29 -21.18 -13.70
N GLN A 85 0.79 -21.88 -12.69
CA GLN A 85 1.15 -23.30 -12.76
C GLN A 85 -0.03 -24.25 -12.52
N GLY A 86 -1.23 -23.72 -12.25
CA GLY A 86 -2.44 -24.51 -11.96
C GLY A 86 -2.56 -24.97 -10.50
N ASP A 87 -1.64 -24.58 -9.62
CA ASP A 87 -1.69 -24.93 -8.20
C ASP A 87 -2.56 -23.94 -7.40
N LEU A 88 -3.83 -24.31 -7.21
CA LEU A 88 -4.78 -23.54 -6.40
C LEU A 88 -4.51 -23.60 -4.90
N ALA A 89 -3.93 -24.70 -4.40
CA ALA A 89 -3.64 -24.85 -2.97
C ALA A 89 -2.49 -23.92 -2.58
N GLY A 90 -1.45 -23.89 -3.40
CA GLY A 90 -0.36 -22.94 -3.29
C GLY A 90 -0.82 -21.48 -3.37
N TYR A 91 -1.63 -21.14 -4.37
CA TYR A 91 -2.21 -19.79 -4.50
C TYR A 91 -2.91 -19.34 -3.21
N LYS A 92 -3.76 -20.20 -2.64
CA LYS A 92 -4.47 -19.92 -1.38
C LYS A 92 -3.48 -19.68 -0.23
N LYS A 93 -2.44 -20.50 -0.10
CA LYS A 93 -1.43 -20.37 0.95
C LYS A 93 -0.75 -19.01 0.92
N TRP A 94 -0.21 -18.59 -0.23
CA TRP A 94 0.49 -17.29 -0.32
C TRP A 94 -0.45 -16.10 -0.23
N LYS A 95 -1.66 -16.21 -0.78
CA LYS A 95 -2.68 -15.17 -0.59
C LYS A 95 -3.01 -14.96 0.89
N TRP A 96 -3.16 -16.03 1.66
CA TRP A 96 -3.38 -15.93 3.11
C TRP A 96 -2.15 -15.40 3.84
N ALA A 97 -0.94 -15.72 3.39
CA ALA A 97 0.29 -15.11 3.92
C ALA A 97 0.31 -13.58 3.71
N THR A 98 -0.06 -13.09 2.52
CA THR A 98 -0.20 -11.64 2.24
C THR A 98 -1.21 -10.98 3.19
N VAL A 99 -2.37 -11.61 3.41
CA VAL A 99 -3.38 -11.11 4.36
C VAL A 99 -2.82 -11.08 5.78
N GLY A 100 -2.10 -12.13 6.19
CA GLY A 100 -1.42 -12.18 7.49
C GLY A 100 -0.42 -11.03 7.68
N CYS A 101 0.38 -10.72 6.65
CA CYS A 101 1.29 -9.56 6.68
C CYS A 101 0.54 -8.23 6.77
N ALA A 102 -0.60 -8.07 6.09
CA ALA A 102 -1.41 -6.86 6.19
C ALA A 102 -1.99 -6.67 7.60
N VAL A 103 -2.47 -7.76 8.22
CA VAL A 103 -2.96 -7.73 9.60
C VAL A 103 -1.82 -7.43 10.57
N LEU A 104 -0.64 -8.03 10.39
CA LEU A 104 0.56 -7.72 11.17
C LEU A 104 0.91 -6.23 11.09
N PHE A 105 0.92 -5.66 9.88
CA PHE A 105 1.19 -4.23 9.66
C PHE A 105 0.21 -3.33 10.42
N LEU A 106 -1.09 -3.65 10.34
CA LEU A 106 -2.13 -2.91 11.05
C LEU A 106 -2.02 -3.05 12.56
N MET A 107 -1.72 -4.26 13.06
CA MET A 107 -1.52 -4.49 14.49
C MET A 107 -0.37 -3.64 15.03
N VAL A 108 0.79 -3.63 14.37
CA VAL A 108 1.95 -2.81 14.78
C VAL A 108 1.59 -1.32 14.85
N LYS A 109 0.87 -0.80 13.84
CA LYS A 109 0.39 0.59 13.82
C LYS A 109 -0.60 0.88 14.94
N TRP A 110 -1.61 0.04 15.10
CA TRP A 110 -2.68 0.24 16.06
C TRP A 110 -2.24 0.06 17.50
N SER A 111 -1.43 -0.95 17.80
CA SER A 111 -1.09 -1.31 19.18
C SER A 111 0.10 -0.52 19.74
N TYR A 112 1.04 -0.12 18.88
CA TYR A 112 2.31 0.46 19.32
C TYR A 112 2.48 1.91 18.86
N GLU A 113 2.33 2.15 17.55
CA GLU A 113 2.71 3.44 16.98
C GLU A 113 1.67 4.54 17.24
N TRP A 114 0.37 4.27 17.14
CA TRP A 114 -0.64 5.29 17.39
C TRP A 114 -0.85 5.62 18.88
N PRO A 115 -0.94 4.65 19.81
CA PRO A 115 -1.16 4.96 21.22
C PRO A 115 -0.01 5.75 21.83
N SER A 116 1.23 5.52 21.38
CA SER A 116 2.39 6.30 21.82
C SER A 116 2.36 7.74 21.32
N LYS A 117 1.76 8.00 20.15
CA LYS A 117 1.59 9.36 19.60
C LYS A 117 0.44 10.11 20.26
N PHE A 118 -0.71 9.44 20.48
CA PHE A 118 -1.85 10.08 21.12
C PHE A 118 -1.55 10.49 22.57
N LYS A 119 -0.84 9.64 23.33
CA LYS A 119 -0.40 9.97 24.69
C LYS A 119 0.59 11.15 24.77
N HIS A 120 1.27 11.50 23.69
CA HIS A 120 2.20 12.63 23.66
C HIS A 120 1.50 13.98 23.50
N TYR A 121 0.26 14.01 22.99
CA TYR A 121 -0.54 15.24 22.80
C TYR A 121 -1.59 15.47 23.90
N ASP A 122 -1.72 14.54 24.86
CA ASP A 122 -2.63 14.63 26.02
C ASP A 122 -1.97 15.27 27.27
N VAL A 123 -0.86 16.01 27.11
CA VAL A 123 -0.20 16.79 28.18
C VAL A 123 -0.10 18.26 27.82
#